data_AF-X1VNT6-F1
#
_entry.id   AF-X1VNT6-F1
#
_cell.length_a   1.000
_cell.length_b   1.000
_cell.length_c   1.000
_cell.angle_alpha   90.00
_cell.angle_beta   90.00
_cell.angle_gamma   90.00
#
_symmetry.space_group_name_H-M   'P 1'
#
loop_
_entity.id
_entity.type
_entity.pdbx_description
1 polymer ?
#
loop_
_entity_poly.entity_id
_entity_poly.type
_entity_poly.pdbx_seq_one_letter_code
_entity_poly.pdbx_strand_id
1 'polypeptide(L)'
;GGTNAFQECSYAVLEVERQFHAHREWEIDQKMAKLIAELNGKGQSGKAALDFLRETLDTYDKFRRLERARELKAKEILSESEQELLQELTSDEALAPFLTST
;
A
#
# COMPACT_ATOMS: atom_id res chain seq x y z
N GLY A 1 35.43 12.25 -54.76
CA GLY A 1 35.67 12.60 -53.36
C GLY A 1 34.33 12.75 -52.69
N GLY A 2 33.97 11.82 -51.81
CA GLY A 2 32.77 11.87 -50.99
C GLY A 2 33.19 11.68 -49.54
N THR A 3 32.90 12.68 -48.71
CA THR A 3 33.38 12.86 -47.34
C THR A 3 32.74 11.88 -46.37
N ASN A 4 33.54 10.99 -45.80
CA ASN A 4 33.17 10.08 -44.72
C ASN A 4 33.24 10.85 -43.38
N ALA A 5 32.13 11.48 -42.98
CA ALA A 5 32.12 12.46 -41.88
C ALA A 5 31.70 11.91 -40.51
N PHE A 6 31.76 10.59 -40.28
CA PHE A 6 31.26 9.99 -39.03
C PHE A 6 32.12 8.82 -38.51
N GLN A 7 33.45 8.92 -38.64
CA GLN A 7 34.34 7.79 -38.31
C GLN A 7 34.83 7.75 -36.85
N GLU A 8 34.45 8.71 -35.99
CA GLU A 8 34.96 8.78 -34.60
C GLU A 8 33.93 9.34 -33.59
N CYS A 9 32.72 8.77 -33.53
CA CYS A 9 31.76 9.10 -32.46
C CYS A 9 31.55 7.91 -31.53
N SER A 10 32.34 7.84 -30.45
CA SER A 10 32.02 7.00 -29.30
C SER A 10 30.81 7.61 -28.58
N TYR A 11 29.64 7.00 -28.72
CA TYR A 11 28.46 7.39 -27.95
C TYR A 11 28.40 6.56 -26.66
N ALA A 12 28.07 7.21 -25.56
CA ALA A 12 27.73 6.54 -24.31
C ALA A 12 26.22 6.48 -24.19
N VAL A 13 25.67 5.26 -24.05
CA VAL A 13 24.27 5.06 -23.67
C VAL A 13 24.23 5.04 -22.15
N LEU A 14 23.56 6.02 -21.57
CA LEU A 14 23.26 6.06 -20.14
C LEU A 14 21.82 5.57 -19.96
N GLU A 15 21.67 4.31 -19.54
CA GLU A 15 20.38 3.82 -19.04
C GLU A 15 20.19 4.35 -17.61
N VAL A 16 19.36 5.38 -17.50
CA VAL A 16 18.88 5.86 -16.20
C VAL A 16 17.69 4.98 -15.83
N GLU A 17 17.94 3.91 -15.08
CA GLU A 17 16.88 3.30 -14.29
C GLU A 17 16.45 4.33 -13.24
N ARG A 18 15.32 5.00 -13.49
CA ARG A 18 14.59 5.64 -12.41
C ARG A 18 14.22 4.54 -11.44
N GLN A 19 14.94 4.43 -10.32
CA GLN A 19 14.42 3.82 -9.11
C GLN A 19 13.21 4.67 -8.69
N PHE A 20 12.07 4.41 -9.33
CA PHE A 20 10.82 5.07 -9.03
C PHE A 20 10.31 4.45 -7.74
N HIS A 21 10.88 4.89 -6.62
CA HIS A 21 10.20 4.84 -5.35
C HIS A 21 9.05 5.84 -5.46
N ALA A 22 7.96 5.44 -6.15
CA ALA A 22 6.68 6.07 -5.96
C ALA A 22 6.48 6.10 -4.44
N HIS A 23 6.60 7.29 -3.85
CA HIS A 23 6.47 7.47 -2.42
C HIS A 23 5.13 6.86 -2.04
N ARG A 24 5.10 5.94 -1.09
CA ARG A 24 3.85 5.36 -0.54
C ARG A 24 2.80 6.45 -0.28
N GLU A 25 3.25 7.63 0.12
CA GLU A 25 2.45 8.85 0.29
C GLU A 25 1.73 9.29 -0.99
N TRP A 26 2.39 9.24 -2.16
CA TRP A 26 1.79 9.56 -3.44
C TRP A 26 0.67 8.59 -3.84
N GLU A 27 0.84 7.28 -3.56
CA GLU A 27 -0.24 6.30 -3.79
C GLU A 27 -1.43 6.54 -2.86
N ILE A 28 -1.16 6.91 -1.60
CA ILE A 28 -2.17 7.29 -0.62
C ILE A 28 -2.92 8.54 -1.09
N ASP A 29 -2.19 9.57 -1.52
CA ASP A 29 -2.76 10.83 -2.03
C ASP A 29 -3.63 10.59 -3.27
N GLN A 30 -3.22 9.70 -4.17
CA GLN A 30 -4.04 9.31 -5.32
C GLN A 30 -5.33 8.58 -4.92
N LYS A 31 -5.26 7.66 -3.96
CA LYS A 31 -6.45 6.97 -3.44
C LYS A 31 -7.40 7.95 -2.77
N MET A 32 -6.87 8.90 -2.00
CA MET A 32 -7.65 9.97 -1.36
C MET A 32 -8.30 10.90 -2.40
N ALA A 33 -7.55 11.32 -3.42
CA ALA A 33 -8.08 12.15 -4.50
C ALA A 33 -9.19 11.43 -5.28
N LYS A 34 -9.01 10.13 -5.56
CA LYS A 34 -10.04 9.30 -6.19
C LYS A 34 -11.29 9.21 -5.32
N LEU A 35 -11.15 8.95 -4.02
CA LEU A 35 -12.27 8.92 -3.08
C LEU A 35 -13.05 10.23 -3.09
N ILE A 36 -12.35 11.37 -2.98
CA ILE A 36 -12.94 12.71 -2.98
C ILE A 36 -13.65 13.01 -4.31
N ALA A 37 -13.08 12.62 -5.44
CA ALA A 37 -13.66 12.83 -6.77
C ALA A 37 -14.95 12.01 -6.98
N GLU A 38 -14.96 10.77 -6.51
CA GLU A 38 -16.13 9.87 -6.56
C GLU A 38 -17.25 10.37 -5.62
N LEU A 39 -16.92 10.82 -4.40
CA LEU A 39 -17.87 11.39 -3.45
C LEU A 39 -18.46 12.74 -3.94
N ASN A 40 -17.67 13.56 -4.63
CA ASN A 40 -18.10 14.86 -5.17
C ASN A 40 -18.89 14.77 -6.50
N GLY A 41 -19.24 13.56 -6.97
CA GLY A 41 -20.25 13.38 -8.00
C GLY A 41 -19.77 13.54 -9.46
N LYS A 42 -18.47 13.35 -9.75
CA LYS A 42 -17.96 13.42 -11.14
C LYS A 42 -18.22 12.19 -12.01
N GLY A 43 -18.88 11.14 -11.53
CA GLY A 43 -19.14 9.92 -12.30
C GLY A 43 -20.47 9.26 -11.94
N GLN A 44 -21.18 8.77 -12.95
CA GLN A 44 -22.52 8.16 -12.93
C GLN A 44 -22.70 6.86 -12.10
N SER A 45 -21.96 6.65 -11.01
CA SER A 45 -22.10 5.41 -10.22
C SER A 45 -21.73 5.64 -8.75
N GLY A 46 -22.68 6.16 -7.96
CA GLY A 46 -22.55 6.24 -6.51
C GLY A 46 -22.27 4.88 -5.84
N LYS A 47 -22.64 3.78 -6.49
CA LYS A 47 -22.31 2.41 -6.03
C LYS A 47 -20.80 2.14 -6.05
N ALA A 48 -20.10 2.48 -7.13
CA ALA A 48 -18.65 2.27 -7.23
C ALA A 48 -17.87 3.11 -6.20
N ALA A 49 -18.33 4.34 -5.93
CA ALA A 49 -17.78 5.19 -4.88
C ALA A 49 -17.91 4.56 -3.49
N LEU A 50 -19.10 4.02 -3.18
CA LEU A 50 -19.39 3.35 -1.91
C LEU A 50 -18.62 2.03 -1.77
N ASP A 51 -18.51 1.24 -2.85
CA ASP A 51 -17.74 0.00 -2.87
C ASP A 51 -16.25 0.28 -2.62
N PHE A 52 -15.70 1.30 -3.28
CA PHE A 52 -14.31 1.74 -3.06
C PHE A 52 -14.07 2.24 -1.63
N LEU A 53 -14.99 3.03 -1.08
CA LEU A 53 -14.91 3.49 0.31
C LEU A 53 -14.94 2.30 1.27
N ARG A 54 -15.84 1.33 1.05
CA ARG A 54 -15.97 0.14 1.88
C ARG A 54 -14.69 -0.70 1.86
N GLU A 55 -14.11 -0.93 0.68
CA GLU A 55 -12.84 -1.63 0.52
C GLU A 55 -11.69 -0.90 1.21
N THR A 56 -11.66 0.43 1.09
CA THR A 56 -10.63 1.27 1.72
C THR A 56 -10.72 1.19 3.25
N LEU A 57 -11.92 1.27 3.81
CA LEU A 57 -12.14 1.16 5.26
C LEU A 57 -11.81 -0.24 5.78
N ASP A 58 -12.23 -1.29 5.07
CA ASP A 58 -11.92 -2.68 5.41
C ASP A 58 -10.40 -2.94 5.40
N THR A 59 -9.71 -2.41 4.39
CA THR A 59 -8.24 -2.52 4.30
C THR A 59 -7.56 -1.79 5.45
N TYR A 60 -8.02 -0.58 5.78
CA TYR A 60 -7.46 0.20 6.88
C TYR A 60 -7.69 -0.47 8.24
N ASP A 61 -8.88 -1.01 8.48
CA ASP A 61 -9.21 -1.75 9.70
C ASP A 61 -8.31 -2.99 9.86
N LYS A 62 -8.18 -3.81 8.81
CA LYS A 62 -7.26 -4.97 8.80
C LYS A 62 -5.83 -4.56 9.09
N PHE A 63 -5.36 -3.46 8.50
CA PHE A 63 -4.02 -2.95 8.76
C PHE A 63 -3.82 -2.55 10.24
N ARG A 64 -4.78 -1.82 10.83
CA ARG A 64 -4.73 -1.45 12.25
C ARG A 64 -4.74 -2.66 13.17
N ARG A 65 -5.57 -3.67 12.85
CA ARG A 65 -5.64 -4.93 13.59
C ARG A 65 -4.32 -5.70 13.51
N LEU A 66 -3.64 -5.70 12.36
CA LEU A 66 -2.30 -6.28 12.22
C LEU A 66 -1.23 -5.52 13.00
N GLU A 67 -1.22 -4.19 12.96
CA GLU A 67 -0.32 -3.37 13.79
C GLU A 67 -0.51 -3.72 15.26
N ARG A 68 -1.76 -3.78 15.71
CA ARG A 68 -2.08 -4.10 17.10
C ARG A 68 -1.63 -5.51 17.50
N ALA A 69 -1.85 -6.50 16.64
CA ALA A 69 -1.39 -7.86 16.91
C ALA A 69 0.15 -7.93 17.02
N ARG A 70 0.88 -7.20 16.17
CA ARG A 70 2.35 -7.11 16.23
C ARG A 70 2.83 -6.43 17.51
N GLU A 71 2.19 -5.32 17.89
CA GLU A 71 2.48 -4.64 19.16
C GLU A 71 2.30 -5.57 20.36
N LEU A 72 1.18 -6.31 20.40
CA LEU A 72 0.89 -7.25 21.50
C LEU A 72 1.88 -8.43 21.51
N LYS A 73 2.26 -8.98 20.35
CA LYS A 73 3.28 -10.02 20.28
C LYS A 73 4.66 -9.56 20.75
N ALA A 74 4.98 -8.27 20.58
CA ALA A 74 6.27 -7.71 20.99
C ALA A 74 6.36 -7.35 22.49
N LYS A 75 5.23 -7.37 23.22
CA LYS A 75 5.22 -7.11 24.67
C LYS A 75 5.66 -8.35 25.45
N GLU A 76 6.49 -8.15 26.46
CA GLU A 76 6.95 -9.23 27.35
C GLU A 76 5.83 -9.73 28.30
N ILE A 77 4.96 -8.82 28.74
CA ILE A 77 3.86 -9.12 29.67
C ILE A 77 2.58 -8.51 29.11
N LEU A 78 1.55 -9.34 29.00
CA LEU A 78 0.21 -8.96 28.56
C LEU A 78 -0.76 -9.05 29.73
N SER A 79 -1.71 -8.11 29.82
CA SER A 79 -2.88 -8.27 30.68
C SER A 79 -3.80 -9.38 30.15
N GLU A 80 -4.72 -9.87 30.98
CA GLU A 80 -5.73 -10.87 30.57
C GLU A 80 -6.52 -10.42 29.34
N SER A 81 -7.01 -9.18 29.35
CA SER A 81 -7.70 -8.56 28.21
C SER A 81 -6.83 -8.42 26.95
N GLU A 82 -5.52 -8.27 27.11
CA GLU A 82 -4.58 -8.18 25.99
C GLU A 82 -4.27 -9.56 25.40
N GLN A 83 -4.26 -10.61 26.23
CA GLN A 83 -4.16 -11.99 25.78
C GLN A 83 -5.40 -12.41 25.00
N GLU A 84 -6.59 -12.08 25.52
CA GLU A 84 -7.87 -12.32 24.83
C GLU A 84 -7.89 -11.62 23.46
N LEU A 85 -7.53 -10.34 23.41
CA LEU A 85 -7.46 -9.58 22.15
C LEU A 85 -6.42 -10.18 21.18
N LEU A 86 -5.24 -10.57 21.67
CA LEU A 86 -4.24 -11.20 20.82
C LEU A 86 -4.74 -12.54 20.26
N GLN A 87 -5.44 -13.32 21.06
CA GLN A 87 -6.06 -14.58 20.62
C GLN A 87 -7.12 -14.32 19.55
N GLU A 88 -8.01 -13.34 19.75
CA GLU A 88 -9.00 -12.94 18.75
C GLU A 88 -8.34 -12.52 17.43
N LEU A 89 -7.32 -11.67 17.49
CA LEU A 89 -6.62 -11.18 16.31
C LEU A 89 -5.86 -12.28 15.57
N THR A 90 -5.33 -13.28 16.28
CA THR A 90 -4.56 -14.39 15.68
C THR A 90 -5.43 -15.52 15.17
N SER A 91 -6.67 -15.62 15.64
CA SER A 91 -7.66 -16.58 15.13
C SER A 91 -8.47 -16.03 13.94
N ASP A 92 -8.31 -14.74 13.60
CA ASP A 92 -8.92 -14.16 12.41
C ASP A 92 -8.29 -14.71 11.13
N GLU A 93 -9.06 -15.49 10.36
CA GLU A 93 -8.65 -16.09 9.08
C GLU A 93 -8.21 -15.05 8.05
N ALA A 94 -8.77 -13.85 8.07
CA ALA A 94 -8.41 -12.77 7.13
C ALA A 94 -7.03 -12.17 7.47
N LEU A 95 -6.60 -12.28 8.72
CA LEU A 95 -5.31 -11.76 9.19
C LEU A 95 -4.21 -12.83 9.20
N ALA A 96 -4.59 -14.11 9.30
CA ALA A 96 -3.67 -15.25 9.40
C ALA A 96 -2.50 -15.24 8.38
N PRO A 97 -2.70 -14.92 7.08
CA PRO A 97 -1.60 -14.88 6.10
C PRO A 97 -0.52 -13.83 6.42
N PHE A 98 -0.85 -12.81 7.19
CA PHE A 98 0.01 -11.64 7.45
C PHE A 98 0.64 -11.66 8.86
N LEU A 99 0.22 -12.61 9.70
CA LEU A 99 0.65 -12.75 11.10
C LEU A 99 1.80 -13.74 11.31
N THR A 100 2.21 -14.48 10.27
CA THR A 100 3.25 -15.53 10.31
C THR A 100 4.69 -15.03 10.11
N SER A 101 4.92 -13.73 9.95
CA SER A 101 6.28 -13.20 9.81
C SER A 101 6.89 -12.80 11.15
N THR A 102 7.89 -13.59 11.55
CA THR A 102 8.95 -13.40 12.58
C THR A 102 8.53 -13.30 14.05
#